data_AF-A0A396HBR1-F1
#
_entry.id   AF-A0A396HBR1-F1
#
_cell.length_a   1.000
_cell.length_b   1.000
_cell.length_c   1.000
_cell.angle_alpha   90.00
_cell.angle_beta   90.00
_cell.angle_gamma   90.00
#
_symmetry.space_group_name_H-M   'P 1'
#
loop_
_entity.id
_entity.type
_entity.pdbx_description
1 polymer ?
#
loop_
_entity_poly.entity_id
_entity_poly.type
_entity_poly.pdbx_seq_one_letter_code
_entity_poly.pdbx_strand_id
1 'polypeptide(L)'
;MKQKQYLPISHYIYRAEVVAKTQTIFTLIRKTMNPILSLSLSFFLVFVFITNLSPNNAAKQVLDIHGTPLIPGSQYYIFPASENPNSGGLTLNKVGNLECPVTVLQNNAMIGLPVKFTIPENSTGNILTGTDLEIEFTKKADCAEASKWLMFVDHNTQLSCVGIGGATNYHGIETISGKFLIVKHGSGHVYRLGFCLDVTGNCGYIGLQMFNSEEGGSRLFLTAIDVYSVLFVEANGNSAL
;
A
#
# COMPACT_ATOMS: atom_id res chain seq x y z
N MET A 1 -4.48 28.38 -19.05
CA MET A 1 -5.86 27.88 -18.89
C MET A 1 -5.81 26.35 -18.86
N LYS A 2 -6.09 25.72 -17.71
CA LYS A 2 -6.05 24.24 -17.58
C LYS A 2 -7.42 23.66 -17.94
N GLN A 3 -7.44 22.77 -18.92
CA GLN A 3 -8.63 22.06 -19.37
C GLN A 3 -8.99 21.00 -18.33
N LYS A 4 -10.11 21.18 -17.62
CA LYS A 4 -10.70 20.13 -16.77
C LYS A 4 -11.20 19.01 -17.68
N GLN A 5 -10.54 17.86 -17.65
CA GLN A 5 -11.02 16.67 -18.34
C GLN A 5 -12.14 16.04 -17.49
N TYR A 6 -13.38 16.37 -17.83
CA TYR A 6 -14.55 15.70 -17.26
C TYR A 6 -14.72 14.33 -17.92
N LEU A 7 -14.80 13.26 -17.11
CA LEU A 7 -15.20 11.94 -17.58
C LEU A 7 -16.64 12.00 -18.13
N PRO A 8 -16.93 11.40 -19.29
CA PRO A 8 -18.25 11.47 -19.90
C PRO A 8 -19.28 10.78 -19.00
N ILE A 9 -20.47 11.37 -18.91
CA ILE A 9 -21.63 10.87 -18.12
C ILE A 9 -21.96 9.41 -18.49
N SER A 10 -21.72 9.02 -19.75
CA SER A 10 -21.84 7.63 -20.23
C SER A 10 -21.00 6.63 -19.43
N HIS A 11 -19.81 7.01 -18.95
CA HIS A 11 -18.96 6.14 -18.13
C HIS A 11 -19.54 5.92 -16.73
N TYR A 12 -20.20 6.92 -16.14
CA TYR A 12 -20.89 6.78 -14.85
C TYR A 12 -22.18 5.96 -14.98
N ILE A 13 -22.95 6.16 -16.05
CA ILE A 13 -24.17 5.40 -16.34
C ILE A 13 -23.84 3.93 -16.59
N TYR A 14 -22.81 3.64 -17.40
CA TYR A 14 -22.34 2.28 -17.64
C TYR A 14 -21.92 1.59 -16.33
N ARG A 15 -21.24 2.32 -15.44
CA ARG A 15 -20.82 1.82 -14.12
C ARG A 15 -22.02 1.51 -13.21
N ALA A 16 -23.05 2.35 -13.21
CA ALA A 16 -24.25 2.15 -12.41
C ALA A 16 -25.12 0.99 -12.93
N GLU A 17 -25.29 0.87 -14.25
CA GLU A 17 -26.05 -0.22 -14.87
C GLU A 17 -25.38 -1.59 -14.68
N VAL A 18 -24.05 -1.64 -14.74
CA VAL A 18 -23.30 -2.87 -14.47
C VAL A 18 -23.47 -3.26 -13.01
N VAL A 19 -23.31 -2.34 -12.05
CA VAL A 19 -23.50 -2.59 -10.60
C VAL A 19 -24.90 -3.12 -10.31
N ALA A 20 -25.94 -2.50 -10.86
CA ALA A 20 -27.33 -2.92 -10.68
C ALA A 20 -27.62 -4.32 -11.26
N LYS A 21 -27.08 -4.63 -12.45
CA LYS A 21 -27.21 -5.97 -13.05
C LYS A 21 -26.47 -7.03 -12.24
N THR A 22 -25.26 -6.76 -11.76
CA THR A 22 -24.54 -7.69 -10.87
C THR A 22 -25.28 -7.94 -9.58
N GLN A 23 -25.80 -6.89 -8.91
CA GLN A 23 -26.50 -7.04 -7.63
C GLN A 23 -27.81 -7.84 -7.76
N THR A 24 -28.49 -7.71 -8.90
CA THR A 24 -29.68 -8.51 -9.24
C THR A 24 -29.30 -9.98 -9.46
N ILE A 25 -28.21 -10.25 -10.20
CA ILE A 25 -27.69 -11.61 -10.44
C ILE A 25 -27.23 -12.26 -9.12
N PHE A 26 -26.53 -11.52 -8.25
CA PHE A 26 -26.14 -11.99 -6.91
C PHE A 26 -27.34 -12.38 -6.05
N THR A 27 -28.43 -11.60 -6.11
CA THR A 27 -29.65 -11.87 -5.34
C THR A 27 -30.38 -13.12 -5.85
N LEU A 28 -30.36 -13.36 -7.17
CA LEU A 28 -30.93 -14.55 -7.81
C LEU A 28 -30.14 -15.81 -7.49
N ILE A 29 -28.80 -15.77 -7.53
CA ILE A 29 -27.93 -16.92 -7.22
C ILE A 29 -28.03 -17.31 -5.74
N ARG A 30 -28.14 -16.32 -4.84
CA ARG A 30 -28.32 -16.55 -3.39
C ARG A 30 -29.64 -17.25 -3.06
N LYS A 31 -30.65 -17.13 -3.92
CA LYS A 31 -31.99 -17.68 -3.73
C LYS A 31 -32.14 -19.12 -4.23
N THR A 32 -31.20 -19.62 -5.04
CA THR A 32 -31.32 -20.91 -5.75
C THR A 32 -30.36 -22.02 -5.30
N MET A 33 -29.42 -21.76 -4.39
CA MET A 33 -28.38 -22.74 -4.02
C MET A 33 -28.39 -23.13 -2.55
N ASN A 34 -28.22 -24.43 -2.27
CA ASN A 34 -28.14 -25.01 -0.93
C ASN A 34 -27.02 -24.36 -0.08
N PRO A 35 -27.25 -24.09 1.22
CA PRO A 35 -26.38 -23.26 2.06
C PRO A 35 -24.96 -23.82 2.24
N ILE A 36 -24.75 -25.11 2.00
CA ILE A 36 -23.45 -25.80 2.16
C ILE A 36 -22.54 -25.56 0.94
N LEU A 37 -23.08 -25.38 -0.27
CA LEU A 37 -22.27 -25.01 -1.46
C LEU A 37 -21.97 -23.50 -1.51
N SER A 38 -22.83 -22.67 -0.91
CA SER A 38 -22.70 -21.21 -0.89
C SER A 38 -21.45 -20.70 -0.16
N LEU A 39 -20.96 -21.45 0.85
CA LEU A 39 -19.77 -21.08 1.61
C LEU A 39 -18.49 -21.32 0.79
N SER A 40 -18.43 -22.41 0.01
CA SER A 40 -17.28 -22.71 -0.85
C SER A 40 -17.16 -21.72 -2.02
N LEU A 41 -18.28 -21.28 -2.60
CA LEU A 41 -18.28 -20.37 -3.74
C LEU A 41 -18.02 -18.91 -3.34
N SER A 42 -18.38 -18.52 -2.10
CA SER A 42 -17.99 -17.20 -1.55
C SER A 42 -16.48 -17.10 -1.33
N PHE A 43 -15.81 -18.21 -1.02
CA PHE A 43 -14.35 -18.24 -0.86
C PHE A 43 -13.61 -18.03 -2.19
N PHE A 44 -14.20 -18.46 -3.31
CA PHE A 44 -13.63 -18.26 -4.66
C PHE A 44 -13.91 -16.90 -5.29
N LEU A 45 -14.88 -16.12 -4.79
CA LEU A 45 -15.32 -14.85 -5.41
C LEU A 45 -14.68 -13.58 -4.83
N VAL A 46 -13.75 -13.69 -3.88
CA VAL A 46 -13.00 -12.53 -3.36
C VAL A 46 -11.82 -12.13 -4.26
N PHE A 47 -11.52 -12.89 -5.34
CA PHE A 47 -10.23 -12.76 -6.03
C PHE A 47 -10.17 -11.84 -7.26
N VAL A 48 -11.21 -11.08 -7.64
CA VAL A 48 -11.13 -10.26 -8.86
C VAL A 48 -11.82 -8.90 -8.70
N PHE A 49 -11.21 -8.00 -7.93
CA PHE A 49 -11.31 -6.56 -8.21
C PHE A 49 -10.02 -5.87 -7.78
N ILE A 50 -8.92 -6.22 -8.45
CA ILE A 50 -7.70 -5.43 -8.38
C ILE A 50 -7.70 -4.52 -9.61
N THR A 51 -7.84 -3.21 -9.36
CA THR A 51 -7.76 -2.20 -10.42
C THR A 51 -6.41 -2.36 -11.12
N ASN A 52 -6.39 -2.57 -12.44
CA ASN A 52 -5.17 -2.38 -13.21
C ASN A 52 -4.62 -1.00 -12.87
N LEU A 53 -3.59 -0.94 -12.03
CA LEU A 53 -2.77 0.22 -11.74
C LEU A 53 -2.11 0.58 -13.06
N SER A 54 -2.87 1.18 -13.95
CA SER A 54 -2.44 1.43 -15.31
C SER A 54 -1.32 2.46 -15.24
N PRO A 55 -0.08 2.11 -15.63
CA PRO A 55 1.02 3.05 -15.68
C PRO A 55 0.88 4.01 -16.87
N ASN A 56 -0.34 4.30 -17.34
CA ASN A 56 -0.62 5.15 -18.51
C ASN A 56 -0.14 6.61 -18.36
N ASN A 57 0.50 6.95 -17.25
CA ASN A 57 1.35 8.13 -17.16
C ASN A 57 2.78 7.72 -17.52
N ALA A 58 3.34 8.31 -18.57
CA ALA A 58 4.76 8.17 -18.91
C ALA A 58 5.62 8.21 -17.63
N ALA A 59 6.54 7.26 -17.48
CA ALA A 59 7.36 7.12 -16.27
C ALA A 59 8.03 8.46 -15.91
N LYS A 60 7.79 8.96 -14.70
CA LYS A 60 8.37 10.22 -14.19
C LYS A 60 9.26 9.92 -13.01
N GLN A 61 10.26 10.76 -12.81
CA GLN A 61 11.04 10.72 -11.57
C GLN A 61 10.14 10.93 -10.36
N VAL A 62 10.35 10.09 -9.34
CA VAL A 62 9.80 10.31 -8.01
C VAL A 62 10.66 11.35 -7.33
N LEU A 63 10.03 12.39 -6.80
CA LEU A 63 10.68 13.55 -6.21
C LEU A 63 10.31 13.64 -4.74
N ASP A 64 11.21 14.15 -3.92
CA ASP A 64 10.93 14.53 -2.54
C ASP A 64 10.13 15.85 -2.48
N ILE A 65 9.84 16.30 -1.26
CA ILE A 65 9.11 17.56 -1.03
C ILE A 65 9.82 18.80 -1.57
N HIS A 66 11.14 18.76 -1.79
CA HIS A 66 11.94 19.86 -2.33
C HIS A 66 12.10 19.78 -3.85
N GLY A 67 11.53 18.76 -4.49
CA GLY A 67 11.63 18.55 -5.93
C GLY A 67 12.92 17.83 -6.35
N THR A 68 13.68 17.28 -5.40
CA THR A 68 14.90 16.50 -5.67
C THR A 68 14.51 15.06 -5.99
N PRO A 69 15.08 14.43 -7.04
CA PRO A 69 14.80 13.02 -7.33
C PRO A 69 15.20 12.08 -6.19
N LEU A 70 14.36 11.08 -5.93
CA LEU A 70 14.71 10.00 -5.01
C LEU A 70 15.82 9.14 -5.61
N ILE A 71 16.85 8.90 -4.78
CA ILE A 71 18.03 8.10 -5.12
C ILE A 71 17.91 6.73 -4.45
N PRO A 72 18.07 5.61 -5.17
CA PRO A 72 18.11 4.29 -4.57
C PRO A 72 19.16 4.20 -3.45
N GLY A 73 18.82 3.56 -2.34
CA GLY A 73 19.68 3.41 -1.16
C GLY A 73 19.78 4.64 -0.23
N SER A 74 19.36 5.83 -0.68
CA SER A 74 19.21 7.01 0.19
C SER A 74 18.01 6.88 1.13
N GLN A 75 18.03 7.63 2.22
CA GLN A 75 17.08 7.50 3.32
C GLN A 75 15.98 8.56 3.23
N TYR A 76 14.73 8.14 3.29
CA TYR A 76 13.57 9.03 3.23
C TYR A 76 12.54 8.69 4.30
N TYR A 77 12.00 9.70 4.97
CA TYR A 77 10.75 9.56 5.70
C TYR A 77 9.57 9.54 4.72
N ILE A 78 8.56 8.74 5.03
CA ILE A 78 7.28 8.72 4.32
C ILE A 78 6.24 9.36 5.24
N PHE A 79 5.64 10.45 4.78
CA PHE A 79 4.59 11.16 5.51
C PHE A 79 3.26 11.13 4.75
N PRO A 80 2.13 11.24 5.45
CA PRO A 80 0.85 11.53 4.81
C PRO A 80 0.94 12.82 4.01
N ALA A 81 0.46 12.81 2.77
CA ALA A 81 0.17 14.02 2.02
C ALA A 81 -1.08 14.68 2.62
N SER A 82 -0.87 15.43 3.69
CA SER A 82 -1.92 16.01 4.54
C SER A 82 -1.62 17.48 4.79
N GLU A 83 -2.68 18.29 4.90
CA GLU A 83 -2.56 19.67 5.36
C GLU A 83 -2.39 19.76 6.89
N ASN A 84 -2.55 18.63 7.61
CA ASN A 84 -2.35 18.57 9.04
C ASN A 84 -0.85 18.53 9.37
N PRO A 85 -0.30 19.55 10.08
CA PRO A 85 1.11 19.57 10.45
C PRO A 85 1.48 18.48 11.48
N ASN A 86 0.50 17.89 12.15
CA ASN A 86 0.69 16.82 13.12
C ASN A 86 0.57 15.42 12.49
N SER A 87 0.77 15.30 11.19
CA SER A 87 0.81 14.02 10.51
C SER A 87 2.20 13.40 10.64
N GLY A 88 2.40 12.55 11.64
CA GLY A 88 3.62 11.78 11.81
C GLY A 88 3.84 10.69 10.74
N GLY A 89 4.98 10.03 10.79
CA GLY A 89 5.47 9.10 9.77
C GLY A 89 5.26 7.63 10.11
N LEU A 90 6.06 6.78 9.48
CA LEU A 90 5.94 5.33 9.58
C LEU A 90 6.82 4.75 10.70
N THR A 91 6.26 3.87 11.51
CA THR A 91 6.92 3.18 12.62
C THR A 91 6.69 1.67 12.53
N LEU A 92 7.32 0.94 13.44
CA LEU A 92 7.13 -0.48 13.66
C LEU A 92 6.51 -0.70 15.04
N ASN A 93 5.52 -1.60 15.12
CA ASN A 93 4.98 -2.03 16.41
C ASN A 93 4.52 -3.50 16.38
N LYS A 94 4.29 -4.05 17.57
CA LYS A 94 3.63 -5.35 17.74
C LYS A 94 2.14 -5.18 17.51
N VAL A 95 1.56 -6.17 16.86
CA VAL A 95 0.15 -6.20 16.49
C VAL A 95 -0.37 -7.61 16.67
N GLY A 96 -1.56 -7.74 17.26
CA GLY A 96 -2.15 -9.05 17.57
C GLY A 96 -1.21 -9.90 18.42
N ASN A 97 -0.97 -11.13 17.97
CA ASN A 97 -0.12 -12.10 18.68
C ASN A 97 1.35 -12.11 18.20
N LEU A 98 1.78 -11.08 17.45
CA LEU A 98 3.15 -10.98 16.99
C LEU A 98 4.07 -10.55 18.14
N GLU A 99 5.05 -11.40 18.47
CA GLU A 99 5.99 -11.18 19.58
C GLU A 99 7.06 -10.10 19.28
N CYS A 100 7.35 -9.88 18.00
CA CYS A 100 8.33 -8.91 17.52
C CYS A 100 7.60 -7.71 16.87
N PRO A 101 8.08 -6.46 17.03
CA PRO A 101 7.47 -5.29 16.41
C PRO A 101 7.78 -5.25 14.91
N VAL A 102 7.03 -6.02 14.13
CA VAL A 102 7.26 -6.23 12.69
C VAL A 102 6.15 -5.66 11.80
N THR A 103 5.09 -5.10 12.36
CA THR A 103 3.99 -4.50 11.57
C THR A 103 4.26 -3.02 11.31
N VAL A 104 4.08 -2.59 10.06
CA VAL A 104 4.27 -1.19 9.68
C VAL A 104 3.01 -0.38 9.99
N LEU A 105 3.19 0.68 10.78
CA LEU A 105 2.12 1.59 11.19
C LEU A 105 2.46 3.02 10.79
N GLN A 106 1.45 3.82 10.47
CA GLN A 106 1.54 5.28 10.48
C GLN A 106 1.12 5.80 11.86
N ASN A 107 1.98 6.58 12.51
CA ASN A 107 1.73 7.14 13.83
C ASN A 107 1.76 8.67 13.75
N ASN A 108 0.69 9.33 14.19
CA ASN A 108 0.56 10.79 14.10
C ASN A 108 1.52 11.57 15.03
N ALA A 109 1.96 10.97 16.13
CA ALA A 109 2.79 11.62 17.14
C ALA A 109 4.30 11.39 16.96
N MET A 110 4.72 10.60 15.97
CA MET A 110 6.13 10.24 15.77
C MET A 110 6.60 10.60 14.37
N ILE A 111 7.84 11.09 14.24
CA ILE A 111 8.50 11.30 12.93
C ILE A 111 8.62 9.96 12.18
N GLY A 112 8.81 8.86 12.92
CA GLY A 112 8.93 7.52 12.36
C GLY A 112 10.37 7.13 12.02
N LEU A 113 10.51 6.07 11.23
CA LEU A 113 11.76 5.50 10.77
C LEU A 113 11.95 5.81 9.28
N PRO A 114 13.15 6.24 8.84
CA PRO A 114 13.43 6.38 7.42
C PRO A 114 13.44 5.01 6.73
N VAL A 115 13.02 5.01 5.48
CA VAL A 115 13.15 3.87 4.56
C VAL A 115 14.21 4.12 3.49
N LYS A 116 14.67 3.03 2.89
CA LYS A 116 15.43 3.01 1.65
C LYS A 116 14.63 2.30 0.58
N PHE A 117 14.89 2.68 -0.67
CA PHE A 117 14.33 2.04 -1.83
C PHE A 117 15.45 1.37 -2.63
N THR A 118 15.21 0.15 -3.07
CA THR A 118 16.12 -0.60 -3.95
C THR A 118 15.36 -1.02 -5.21
N ILE A 119 15.99 -0.83 -6.36
CA ILE A 119 15.48 -1.31 -7.65
C ILE A 119 16.07 -2.71 -7.87
N PRO A 120 15.26 -3.79 -7.96
CA PRO A 120 15.76 -5.16 -8.07
C PRO A 120 16.69 -5.40 -9.28
N GLU A 121 16.37 -4.78 -10.42
CA GLU A 121 17.19 -4.84 -11.62
C GLU A 121 18.23 -3.72 -11.59
N ASN A 122 19.42 -4.02 -11.05
CA ASN A 122 20.67 -3.24 -10.95
C ASN A 122 20.76 -1.90 -11.75
N SER A 123 19.84 -0.99 -11.49
CA SER A 123 19.65 0.25 -12.22
C SER A 123 20.26 1.35 -11.38
N THR A 124 21.25 2.03 -11.97
CA THR A 124 21.95 3.16 -11.33
C THR A 124 21.20 4.48 -11.49
N GLY A 125 19.93 4.44 -11.90
CA GLY A 125 19.11 5.61 -12.18
C GLY A 125 18.25 6.06 -11.00
N ASN A 126 17.68 7.26 -11.14
CA ASN A 126 16.68 7.78 -10.21
C ASN A 126 15.44 6.88 -10.20
N ILE A 127 14.71 6.86 -9.08
CA ILE A 127 13.47 6.08 -8.97
C ILE A 127 12.40 6.70 -9.89
N LEU A 128 11.80 5.88 -10.74
CA LEU A 128 10.68 6.28 -11.60
C LEU A 128 9.36 5.73 -11.06
N THR A 129 8.27 6.45 -11.34
CA THR A 129 6.93 5.98 -11.01
C THR A 129 6.59 4.71 -11.78
N GLY A 130 5.97 3.74 -11.13
CA GLY A 130 5.61 2.45 -11.72
C GLY A 130 6.77 1.46 -11.86
N THR A 131 7.97 1.81 -11.39
CA THR A 131 9.08 0.87 -11.26
C THR A 131 8.86 -0.04 -10.05
N ASP A 132 9.17 -1.32 -10.21
CA ASP A 132 9.20 -2.28 -9.12
C ASP A 132 10.32 -1.96 -8.13
N LEU A 133 9.98 -1.98 -6.85
CA LEU A 133 10.84 -1.58 -5.75
C LEU A 133 10.78 -2.59 -4.61
N GLU A 134 11.90 -2.70 -3.93
CA GLU A 134 11.96 -3.14 -2.56
C GLU A 134 12.04 -1.91 -1.65
N ILE A 135 11.29 -1.95 -0.56
CA ILE A 135 11.31 -0.91 0.48
C ILE A 135 11.86 -1.57 1.73
N GLU A 136 12.77 -0.90 2.44
CA GLU A 136 13.28 -1.41 3.71
C GLU A 136 13.42 -0.28 4.73
N PHE A 137 13.13 -0.56 6.00
CA PHE A 137 13.50 0.37 7.05
C PHE A 137 15.02 0.38 7.28
N THR A 138 15.53 1.55 7.62
CA THR A 138 16.94 1.75 8.00
C THR A 138 17.30 1.11 9.33
N LYS A 139 16.30 0.82 10.17
CA LYS A 139 16.43 0.17 11.47
C LYS A 139 15.33 -0.88 11.64
N LYS A 140 15.63 -1.92 12.39
CA LYS A 140 14.67 -2.96 12.81
C LYS A 140 15.00 -3.39 14.24
N ALA A 141 14.04 -4.02 14.91
CA ALA A 141 14.33 -4.71 16.16
C ALA A 141 15.23 -5.93 15.92
N ASP A 142 15.99 -6.34 16.93
CA ASP A 142 16.92 -7.48 16.82
C ASP A 142 16.21 -8.79 16.49
N CYS A 143 14.97 -8.96 17.00
CA CYS A 143 14.13 -10.12 16.72
C CYS A 143 13.59 -10.20 15.28
N ALA A 144 13.63 -9.11 14.51
CA ALA A 144 13.13 -9.10 13.14
C ALA A 144 14.21 -9.65 12.21
N GLU A 145 13.89 -10.62 11.35
CA GLU A 145 14.88 -11.27 10.47
C GLU A 145 15.48 -10.27 9.46
N ALA A 146 14.63 -9.44 8.85
CA ALA A 146 14.98 -8.42 7.89
C ALA A 146 14.19 -7.13 8.14
N SER A 147 14.68 -5.99 7.62
CA SER A 147 13.95 -4.71 7.63
C SER A 147 13.22 -4.44 6.32
N LYS A 148 13.36 -5.34 5.35
CA LYS A 148 12.66 -5.31 4.07
C LYS A 148 11.18 -5.49 4.29
N TRP A 149 10.40 -4.64 3.63
CA TRP A 149 8.95 -4.68 3.64
C TRP A 149 8.46 -5.92 2.91
N LEU A 150 7.42 -6.53 3.48
CA LEU A 150 6.67 -7.61 2.89
C LEU A 150 5.18 -7.39 3.17
N MET A 151 4.34 -8.23 2.58
CA MET A 151 2.92 -8.24 2.85
C MET A 151 2.54 -9.54 3.56
N PHE A 152 1.74 -9.46 4.62
CA PHE A 152 1.23 -10.61 5.37
C PHE A 152 -0.28 -10.52 5.54
N VAL A 153 -0.95 -11.67 5.65
CA VAL A 153 -2.39 -11.73 5.89
C VAL A 153 -2.65 -11.72 7.39
N ASP A 154 -3.31 -10.68 7.91
CA ASP A 154 -3.76 -10.70 9.30
C ASP A 154 -5.03 -11.55 9.42
N HIS A 155 -4.96 -12.65 10.17
CA HIS A 155 -6.08 -13.59 10.33
C HIS A 155 -7.28 -13.02 11.12
N ASN A 156 -7.10 -11.97 11.92
CA ASN A 156 -8.19 -11.34 12.65
C ASN A 156 -8.99 -10.39 11.75
N THR A 157 -8.30 -9.61 10.91
CA THR A 157 -8.94 -8.61 10.04
C THR A 157 -9.20 -9.13 8.63
N GLN A 158 -8.56 -10.24 8.23
CA GLN A 158 -8.57 -10.81 6.89
C GLN A 158 -8.04 -9.85 5.82
N LEU A 159 -7.18 -8.90 6.22
CA LEU A 159 -6.57 -7.92 5.33
C LEU A 159 -5.08 -8.20 5.17
N SER A 160 -4.59 -7.93 3.96
CA SER A 160 -3.17 -7.99 3.65
C SER A 160 -2.49 -6.71 4.13
N CYS A 161 -1.70 -6.81 5.21
CA CYS A 161 -1.00 -5.69 5.84
C CYS A 161 0.47 -5.67 5.45
N VAL A 162 1.08 -4.48 5.54
CA VAL A 162 2.53 -4.29 5.34
C VAL A 162 3.27 -4.58 6.65
N GLY A 163 4.32 -5.38 6.55
CA GLY A 163 5.21 -5.74 7.66
C GLY A 163 6.67 -5.80 7.23
N ILE A 164 7.55 -6.21 8.14
CA ILE A 164 8.96 -6.54 7.89
C ILE A 164 9.30 -7.89 8.50
N GLY A 165 10.52 -8.38 8.31
CA GLY A 165 10.98 -9.63 8.91
C GLY A 165 11.06 -10.75 7.89
N GLY A 166 10.81 -11.97 8.33
CA GLY A 166 10.89 -13.16 7.50
C GLY A 166 10.03 -14.30 8.02
N ALA A 167 10.29 -15.51 7.53
CA ALA A 167 9.48 -16.69 7.84
C ALA A 167 9.42 -16.98 9.35
N THR A 168 10.50 -16.66 10.09
CA THR A 168 10.55 -16.82 11.55
C THR A 168 9.61 -15.87 12.30
N ASN A 169 9.36 -14.68 11.76
CA ASN A 169 8.46 -13.68 12.38
C ASN A 169 6.98 -13.95 12.07
N TYR A 170 6.68 -14.66 10.99
CA TYR A 170 5.32 -14.96 10.50
C TYR A 170 5.01 -16.47 10.53
N HIS A 171 5.45 -17.17 11.57
CA HIS A 171 5.22 -18.60 11.67
C HIS A 171 3.72 -18.95 11.67
N GLY A 172 3.27 -19.70 10.66
CA GLY A 172 1.86 -20.04 10.49
C GLY A 172 0.98 -18.90 9.96
N ILE A 173 1.57 -17.78 9.55
CA ILE A 173 0.90 -16.64 8.93
C ILE A 173 1.30 -16.59 7.46
N GLU A 174 0.32 -16.39 6.58
CA GLU A 174 0.59 -16.29 5.14
C GLU A 174 1.29 -14.97 4.81
N THR A 175 2.42 -15.06 4.09
CA THR A 175 3.10 -13.91 3.48
C THR A 175 2.91 -13.91 1.97
N ILE A 176 2.65 -12.75 1.39
CA ILE A 176 2.35 -12.56 -0.03
C ILE A 176 3.61 -12.05 -0.74
N SER A 177 4.03 -12.77 -1.78
CA SER A 177 5.14 -12.38 -2.65
C SER A 177 4.70 -11.33 -3.67
N GLY A 178 5.55 -10.33 -3.89
CA GLY A 178 5.26 -9.23 -4.81
C GLY A 178 6.29 -8.12 -4.77
N LYS A 179 6.01 -7.06 -5.53
CA LYS A 179 6.83 -5.85 -5.63
C LYS A 179 6.04 -4.61 -5.25
N PHE A 180 6.69 -3.71 -4.53
CA PHE A 180 6.12 -2.39 -4.26
C PHE A 180 6.38 -1.47 -5.45
N LEU A 181 5.58 -0.43 -5.59
CA LEU A 181 5.81 0.62 -6.57
C LEU A 181 5.28 1.96 -6.09
N ILE A 182 5.79 3.03 -6.67
CA ILE A 182 5.34 4.40 -6.37
C ILE A 182 4.55 4.93 -7.57
N VAL A 183 3.34 5.42 -7.33
CA VAL A 183 2.43 5.94 -8.35
C VAL A 183 2.27 7.44 -8.18
N LYS A 184 2.24 8.19 -9.28
CA LYS A 184 1.95 9.62 -9.22
C LYS A 184 0.52 9.88 -8.78
N HIS A 185 0.31 10.85 -7.89
CA HIS A 185 -1.02 11.29 -7.49
C HIS A 185 -1.19 12.81 -7.60
N GLY A 186 -2.15 13.25 -8.42
CA GLY A 186 -2.47 14.65 -8.60
C GLY A 186 -1.29 15.50 -9.13
N SER A 187 -1.30 16.79 -8.77
CA SER A 187 -0.21 17.73 -9.04
C SER A 187 0.72 17.89 -7.83
N GLY A 188 1.92 18.44 -8.05
CA GLY A 188 2.93 18.63 -6.99
C GLY A 188 3.77 17.37 -6.75
N HIS A 189 4.33 17.19 -5.55
CA HIS A 189 5.20 16.07 -5.16
C HIS A 189 4.45 15.00 -4.34
N VAL A 190 3.15 14.80 -4.63
CA VAL A 190 2.30 13.78 -3.98
C VAL A 190 2.32 12.47 -4.78
N TYR A 191 2.32 11.36 -4.04
CA TYR A 191 2.39 10.00 -4.57
C TYR A 191 1.42 9.07 -3.83
N ARG A 192 1.31 7.84 -4.32
CA ARG A 192 0.64 6.71 -3.67
C ARG A 192 1.58 5.52 -3.72
N LEU A 193 1.53 4.66 -2.71
CA LEU A 193 2.22 3.37 -2.74
C LEU A 193 1.29 2.30 -3.31
N GLY A 194 1.86 1.37 -4.07
CA GLY A 194 1.17 0.19 -4.58
C GLY A 194 1.97 -1.08 -4.34
N PHE A 195 1.31 -2.21 -4.55
CA PHE A 195 1.90 -3.54 -4.45
C PHE A 195 1.33 -4.45 -5.54
N CYS A 196 2.21 -5.08 -6.32
CA CYS A 196 1.88 -6.06 -7.35
C CYS A 196 2.20 -7.47 -6.87
N LEU A 197 1.24 -8.39 -6.96
CA LEU A 197 1.45 -9.79 -6.60
C LEU A 197 2.27 -10.50 -7.69
N ASP A 198 3.35 -11.21 -7.32
CA ASP A 198 4.18 -11.94 -8.29
C ASP A 198 3.39 -13.01 -9.05
N VAL A 199 2.47 -13.67 -8.35
CA VAL A 199 1.69 -14.81 -8.88
C VAL A 199 0.69 -14.42 -9.96
N THR A 200 0.18 -13.17 -9.95
CA THR A 200 -0.86 -12.73 -10.88
C THR A 200 -0.50 -11.51 -11.69
N GLY A 201 0.53 -10.74 -11.28
CA GLY A 201 0.82 -9.41 -11.80
C GLY A 201 -0.23 -8.36 -11.44
N ASN A 202 -1.28 -8.72 -10.71
CA ASN A 202 -2.32 -7.77 -10.29
C ASN A 202 -1.76 -6.85 -9.21
N CYS A 203 -2.11 -5.56 -9.28
CA CYS A 203 -1.56 -4.55 -8.38
C CYS A 203 -2.65 -3.74 -7.66
N GLY A 204 -2.57 -3.63 -6.34
CA GLY A 204 -3.42 -2.76 -5.53
C GLY A 204 -2.66 -1.55 -4.97
N TYR A 205 -3.39 -0.62 -4.37
CA TYR A 205 -2.81 0.49 -3.64
C TYR A 205 -2.62 0.14 -2.16
N ILE A 206 -1.79 0.91 -1.46
CA ILE A 206 -1.68 0.84 -0.01
C ILE A 206 -2.55 1.93 0.62
N GLY A 207 -3.39 1.54 1.57
CA GLY A 207 -4.24 2.40 2.38
C GLY A 207 -3.80 2.45 3.85
N LEU A 208 -4.49 3.28 4.65
CA LEU A 208 -4.34 3.33 6.09
C LEU A 208 -5.66 2.95 6.77
N GLN A 209 -5.59 2.07 7.77
CA GLN A 209 -6.74 1.73 8.60
C GLN A 209 -6.32 1.61 10.06
N MET A 210 -7.03 2.31 10.94
CA MET A 210 -6.92 2.12 12.39
C MET A 210 -7.84 0.95 12.79
N PHE A 211 -7.27 -0.08 13.38
CA PHE A 211 -8.03 -1.25 13.86
C PHE A 211 -8.21 -1.23 15.38
N ASN A 212 -7.14 -0.93 16.11
CA ASN A 212 -7.14 -0.79 17.55
C ASN A 212 -6.25 0.41 17.94
N SER A 213 -6.78 1.32 18.76
CA SER A 213 -6.03 2.49 19.23
C SER A 213 -4.79 2.13 20.05
N GLU A 214 -4.79 0.96 20.69
CA GLU A 214 -3.65 0.47 21.49
C GLU A 214 -2.45 0.05 20.63
N GLU A 215 -2.64 -0.18 19.33
CA GLU A 215 -1.54 -0.43 18.39
C GLU A 215 -0.69 0.82 18.17
N GLY A 216 -1.18 1.99 18.56
CA GLY A 216 -0.45 3.25 18.48
C GLY A 216 -0.32 3.78 17.06
N GLY A 217 -1.13 3.31 16.10
CA GLY A 217 -1.09 3.82 14.73
C GLY A 217 -2.06 3.12 13.79
N SER A 218 -2.19 3.67 12.58
CA SER A 218 -2.95 3.05 11.49
C SER A 218 -2.07 2.06 10.74
N ARG A 219 -2.54 0.85 10.49
CA ARG A 219 -1.80 -0.13 9.70
C ARG A 219 -1.86 0.22 8.22
N LEU A 220 -0.79 -0.10 7.51
CA LEU A 220 -0.77 -0.06 6.05
C LEU A 220 -1.36 -1.35 5.50
N PHE A 221 -2.33 -1.27 4.59
CA PHE A 221 -3.01 -2.45 4.04
C PHE A 221 -3.30 -2.32 2.54
N LEU A 222 -3.41 -3.45 1.84
CA LEU A 222 -3.74 -3.50 0.42
C LEU A 222 -5.21 -3.13 0.18
N THR A 223 -5.48 -2.18 -0.72
CA THR A 223 -6.81 -1.67 -1.01
C THR A 223 -6.96 -1.21 -2.47
N ALA A 224 -8.21 -1.14 -2.94
CA ALA A 224 -8.56 -0.59 -4.25
C ALA A 224 -9.19 0.83 -4.17
N ILE A 225 -9.54 1.30 -2.97
CA ILE A 225 -10.38 2.50 -2.80
C ILE A 225 -9.70 3.52 -1.88
N ASP A 226 -9.41 3.15 -0.64
CA ASP A 226 -8.97 4.08 0.42
C ASP A 226 -7.45 4.26 0.42
N VAL A 227 -6.94 5.03 -0.54
CA VAL A 227 -5.50 5.11 -0.79
C VAL A 227 -4.76 6.09 0.12
N TYR A 228 -3.66 5.63 0.71
CA TYR A 228 -2.69 6.45 1.42
C TYR A 228 -1.88 7.31 0.46
N SER A 229 -2.19 8.62 0.44
CA SER A 229 -1.39 9.59 -0.32
C SER A 229 -0.19 10.01 0.51
N VAL A 230 0.99 10.03 -0.11
CA VAL A 230 2.28 10.21 0.58
C VAL A 230 3.17 11.26 -0.06
N LEU A 231 4.07 11.78 0.77
CA LEU A 231 5.20 12.64 0.42
C LEU A 231 6.49 11.97 0.93
N PHE A 232 7.62 12.30 0.31
CA PHE A 232 8.94 11.82 0.73
C PHE A 232 9.79 12.98 1.22
N VAL A 233 10.42 12.81 2.38
CA VAL A 233 11.33 13.82 2.96
C VAL A 233 12.68 13.17 3.17
N GLU A 234 13.74 13.75 2.60
CA GLU A 234 15.10 13.23 2.76
C GLU A 234 15.52 13.25 4.24
N ALA A 235 15.94 12.10 4.74
CA ALA A 235 16.39 11.91 6.11
C ALA A 235 17.88 12.27 6.26
N ASN A 236 18.24 13.51 5.90
CA ASN A 236 19.53 14.10 6.26
C ASN A 236 19.40 14.78 7.63
N GLY A 237 20.45 14.74 8.45
CA GLY A 237 20.46 15.32 9.81
C GLY A 237 20.17 16.82 9.91
N ASN A 238 19.97 17.51 8.78
CA ASN A 238 19.72 18.95 8.67
C ASN A 238 18.42 19.30 7.92
N SER A 239 17.59 18.33 7.53
CA SER A 239 16.32 18.63 6.86
C SER A 239 15.30 19.08 7.90
N ALA A 240 15.20 20.40 8.11
CA ALA A 240 14.12 21.00 8.88
C ALA A 240 12.79 20.74 8.16
N LEU A 241 11.89 20.01 8.82
CA LEU A 241 10.47 19.94 8.47
C LEU A 241 9.78 21.28 8.74
#